data_AF-A0A6N8W4G4-F1
#
_entry.id   AF-A0A6N8W4G4-F1
#
_cell.length_a   1.000
_cell.length_b   1.000
_cell.length_c   1.000
_cell.angle_alpha   90.00
_cell.angle_beta   90.00
_cell.angle_gamma   90.00
#
_symmetry.space_group_name_H-M   'P 1'
#
loop_
_entity.id
_entity.type
_entity.pdbx_description
1 polymer ?
#
loop_
_entity_poly.entity_id
_entity_poly.type
_entity_poly.pdbx_seq_one_letter_code
_entity_poly.pdbx_strand_id
1 'polypeptide(L)'
;MTAQPRPPTLEQGRMQPSRLPEAGGQVEPAAALTELQIRDFAIIDRLQLRFHSGLNILTGETGAGKSIIVDAVGLLLGDRASADMVRAGADRAEVEAVIQLDDGMPASGPESPQSAPDGPPAADDVRSLLEAQGLDDPDAPERLILSREVRRSGRNFCRINGRTVSRQLLSEMSALLVDVHGQGEHLNLLRPRTHVDLLDRYGGLLTLRGRVSRKAHQVQKTRRELERLRSDARTIAQRLDLLSFQVEEIAAAALEAGEEKELEVERKRLSNAETLLQLANGAATLLNEGESGMPGVIDGLSEAAGRVERLARIDDGMADAAATGQGLLEELSNLARDLQGYADGLEFNPQRLIEVEERLALIGNLQRKYGDTTGDILAFAAAAQTELDELSNWEAQTAALEEEEEQLLREIGALGAELSQARVAAGERMARQVEAELTQLSMSRARFAVAVEMEESEDGACLPDGRRVAFDSRGVDRVEFLISANPGEPAKPMARVASGGETARLMMAL
;
A
#
# COMPACT_ATOMS: atom_id res chain seq x y z
N MET A 1 68.99 -65.12 26.99
CA MET A 1 68.96 -63.65 27.16
C MET A 1 69.09 -63.03 25.78
N THR A 2 68.00 -62.50 25.27
CA THR A 2 67.92 -61.82 23.96
C THR A 2 66.82 -60.79 24.09
N ALA A 3 67.20 -59.54 24.32
CA ALA A 3 66.30 -58.39 24.43
C ALA A 3 66.50 -57.51 23.19
N GLN A 4 65.39 -57.24 22.49
CA GLN A 4 65.29 -56.33 21.36
C GLN A 4 65.42 -54.86 21.81
N PRO A 5 66.06 -53.97 21.03
CA PRO A 5 65.98 -52.53 21.25
C PRO A 5 64.80 -51.88 20.50
N ARG A 6 64.20 -50.88 21.14
CA ARG A 6 63.10 -50.01 20.65
C ARG A 6 63.53 -49.07 19.51
N PRO A 7 62.62 -48.64 18.62
CA PRO A 7 62.88 -47.57 17.65
C PRO A 7 62.72 -46.15 18.26
N PRO A 8 63.32 -45.12 17.65
CA PRO A 8 63.34 -43.75 18.18
C PRO A 8 62.06 -42.95 17.84
N THR A 9 61.75 -42.01 18.74
CA THR A 9 60.64 -41.05 18.73
C THR A 9 60.87 -39.94 17.69
N LEU A 10 59.85 -39.61 16.88
CA LEU A 10 59.85 -38.42 16.01
C LEU A 10 59.43 -37.18 16.81
N GLU A 11 60.32 -36.19 16.89
CA GLU A 11 60.09 -34.88 17.51
C GLU A 11 59.10 -34.02 16.71
N GLN A 12 58.25 -33.28 17.43
CA GLN A 12 57.30 -32.29 16.91
C GLN A 12 58.05 -31.02 16.48
N GLY A 13 58.17 -30.80 15.17
CA GLY A 13 58.72 -29.56 14.62
C GLY A 13 57.69 -28.42 14.65
N ARG A 14 57.87 -27.44 15.55
CA ARG A 14 57.24 -26.11 15.44
C ARG A 14 58.01 -25.30 14.39
N MET A 15 57.41 -25.05 13.23
CA MET A 15 57.96 -24.06 12.27
C MET A 15 57.56 -22.64 12.71
N GLN A 16 58.55 -21.75 12.88
CA GLN A 16 58.34 -20.31 13.01
C GLN A 16 58.55 -19.63 11.64
N PRO A 17 57.73 -18.65 11.24
CA PRO A 17 57.91 -17.92 9.99
C PRO A 17 58.84 -16.71 10.15
N SER A 18 59.67 -16.50 9.13
CA SER A 18 60.53 -15.31 8.92
C SER A 18 59.70 -14.12 8.43
N ARG A 19 59.92 -12.93 9.01
CA ARG A 19 59.23 -11.68 8.63
C ARG A 19 59.77 -11.10 7.32
N LEU A 20 58.87 -10.72 6.42
CA LEU A 20 59.13 -9.82 5.27
C LEU A 20 58.59 -8.41 5.58
N PRO A 21 59.12 -7.35 4.95
CA PRO A 21 58.81 -5.96 5.31
C PRO A 21 57.44 -5.51 4.75
N GLU A 22 56.74 -4.71 5.55
CA GLU A 22 55.40 -4.17 5.29
C GLU A 22 55.40 -3.13 4.16
N ALA A 23 54.42 -3.25 3.26
CA ALA A 23 54.14 -2.26 2.21
C ALA A 23 52.65 -1.92 2.19
N GLY A 24 52.35 -0.62 2.32
CA GLY A 24 51.11 0.05 1.87
C GLY A 24 49.85 -0.22 2.68
N GLY A 25 49.17 0.85 3.11
CA GLY A 25 47.93 0.78 3.90
C GLY A 25 46.89 -0.15 3.29
N GLN A 26 46.58 -1.23 4.03
CA GLN A 26 45.59 -2.23 3.66
C GLN A 26 44.23 -1.82 4.22
N VAL A 27 43.20 -1.89 3.37
CA VAL A 27 41.80 -1.88 3.82
C VAL A 27 41.56 -3.23 4.48
N GLU A 28 41.39 -3.26 5.80
CA GLU A 28 41.03 -4.50 6.51
C GLU A 28 39.57 -4.87 6.19
N PRO A 29 39.27 -6.16 5.93
CA PRO A 29 37.92 -6.60 5.61
C PRO A 29 37.01 -6.49 6.84
N ALA A 30 35.77 -5.99 6.66
CA ALA A 30 34.78 -5.84 7.74
C ALA A 30 34.41 -7.13 8.49
N ALA A 31 34.71 -8.30 7.91
CA ALA A 31 34.62 -9.58 8.59
C ALA A 31 35.74 -10.50 8.12
N ALA A 32 36.39 -11.21 9.05
CA ALA A 32 37.51 -12.09 8.76
C ALA A 32 37.34 -13.46 9.44
N LEU A 33 37.49 -14.54 8.67
CA LEU A 33 37.63 -15.89 9.22
C LEU A 33 38.94 -15.96 10.02
N THR A 34 38.87 -16.17 11.33
CA THR A 34 40.05 -16.20 12.22
C THR A 34 40.43 -17.62 12.60
N GLU A 35 39.46 -18.51 12.77
CA GLU A 35 39.71 -19.89 13.16
C GLU A 35 38.77 -20.86 12.44
N LEU A 36 39.28 -22.02 12.04
CA LEU A 36 38.51 -23.15 11.56
C LEU A 36 38.89 -24.41 12.34
N GLN A 37 37.90 -25.02 12.99
CA GLN A 37 38.03 -26.30 13.67
C GLN A 37 37.27 -27.38 12.91
N ILE A 38 37.92 -28.51 12.68
CA ILE A 38 37.35 -29.68 12.01
C ILE A 38 37.59 -30.89 12.90
N ARG A 39 36.55 -31.68 13.15
CA ARG A 39 36.62 -32.96 13.87
C ARG A 39 35.89 -34.05 13.11
N ASP A 40 36.53 -35.21 12.98
CA ASP A 40 35.96 -36.43 12.40
C ASP A 40 35.33 -36.26 10.99
N PHE A 41 35.90 -35.37 10.18
CA PHE A 41 35.39 -35.04 8.84
C PHE A 41 36.29 -35.63 7.75
N ALA A 42 35.72 -36.46 6.88
CA ALA A 42 36.42 -37.22 5.85
C ALA A 42 37.64 -38.00 6.42
N ILE A 43 38.87 -37.64 6.04
CA ILE A 43 40.11 -38.25 6.56
C ILE A 43 40.75 -37.46 7.72
N ILE A 44 40.13 -36.37 8.16
CA ILE A 44 40.62 -35.52 9.25
C ILE A 44 40.03 -36.04 10.58
N ASP A 45 40.90 -36.34 11.54
CA ASP A 45 40.52 -36.67 12.93
C ASP A 45 40.26 -35.37 13.69
N ARG A 46 41.30 -34.52 13.77
CA ARG A 46 41.21 -33.19 14.36
C ARG A 46 42.13 -32.23 13.62
N LEU A 47 41.58 -31.09 13.21
CA LEU A 47 42.33 -29.98 12.64
C LEU A 47 41.86 -28.68 13.29
N GLN A 48 42.82 -27.81 13.60
CA GLN A 48 42.59 -26.44 14.04
C GLN A 48 43.50 -25.53 13.24
N LEU A 49 42.90 -24.67 12.44
CA LEU A 49 43.58 -23.69 11.60
C LEU A 49 43.30 -22.30 12.14
N ARG A 50 44.35 -21.50 12.29
CA ARG A 50 44.24 -20.07 12.59
C ARG A 50 44.69 -19.29 11.37
N PHE A 51 43.83 -18.40 10.91
CA PHE A 51 44.09 -17.54 9.77
C PHE A 51 44.60 -16.19 10.25
N HIS A 52 45.49 -15.60 9.48
CA HIS A 52 45.94 -14.22 9.70
C HIS A 52 45.21 -13.30 8.72
N SER A 53 45.24 -11.99 8.97
CA SER A 53 44.73 -11.02 8.02
C SER A 53 45.49 -11.09 6.68
N GLY A 54 44.79 -10.79 5.59
CA GLY A 54 45.35 -10.81 4.24
C GLY A 54 45.50 -12.22 3.64
N LEU A 55 46.59 -12.43 2.88
CA LEU A 55 46.77 -13.63 2.05
C LEU A 55 47.27 -14.83 2.87
N ASN A 56 46.46 -15.88 2.93
CA ASN A 56 46.82 -17.17 3.54
C ASN A 56 47.07 -18.21 2.44
N ILE A 57 48.28 -18.76 2.34
CA ILE A 57 48.66 -19.75 1.32
C ILE A 57 48.77 -21.15 1.94
N LEU A 58 47.89 -22.07 1.51
CA LEU A 58 47.88 -23.47 1.94
C LEU A 58 48.68 -24.35 0.96
N THR A 59 49.89 -24.75 1.37
CA THR A 59 50.79 -25.62 0.57
C THR A 59 50.72 -27.09 1.04
N GLY A 60 51.25 -28.01 0.23
CA GLY A 60 51.13 -29.47 0.45
C GLY A 60 50.94 -30.26 -0.84
N GLU A 61 51.23 -31.56 -0.81
CA GLU A 61 51.09 -32.49 -1.93
C GLU A 61 49.62 -32.68 -2.34
N THR A 62 49.36 -33.04 -3.61
CA THR A 62 48.01 -33.38 -4.07
C THR A 62 47.47 -34.55 -3.25
N GLY A 63 46.30 -34.38 -2.63
CA GLY A 63 45.72 -35.37 -1.71
C GLY A 63 46.06 -35.16 -0.23
N ALA A 64 46.86 -34.14 0.12
CA ALA A 64 47.16 -33.79 1.52
C ALA A 64 45.98 -33.18 2.32
N GLY A 65 44.76 -33.18 1.76
CA GLY A 65 43.56 -32.71 2.46
C GLY A 65 43.18 -31.24 2.24
N LYS A 66 43.82 -30.51 1.32
CA LYS A 66 43.45 -29.11 1.00
C LYS A 66 42.00 -28.98 0.54
N SER A 67 41.54 -29.88 -0.34
CA SER A 67 40.14 -29.89 -0.80
C SER A 67 39.17 -30.14 0.35
N ILE A 68 39.55 -30.92 1.35
CA ILE A 68 38.71 -31.24 2.51
C ILE A 68 38.50 -30.00 3.39
N ILE A 69 39.51 -29.12 3.49
CA ILE A 69 39.37 -27.83 4.16
C ILE A 69 38.35 -26.96 3.43
N VAL A 70 38.40 -26.92 2.09
CA VAL A 70 37.42 -26.20 1.27
C VAL A 70 36.01 -26.80 1.42
N ASP A 71 35.88 -28.12 1.40
CA ASP A 71 34.60 -28.81 1.61
C ASP A 71 34.01 -28.55 3.00
N ALA A 72 34.86 -28.43 4.03
CA ALA A 72 34.44 -28.09 5.38
C ALA A 72 33.90 -26.66 5.47
N VAL A 73 34.56 -25.70 4.79
CA VAL A 73 34.03 -24.33 4.68
C VAL A 73 32.74 -24.30 3.86
N GLY A 74 32.66 -25.05 2.76
CA GLY A 74 31.42 -25.20 1.96
C GLY A 74 30.26 -25.77 2.78
N LEU A 75 30.55 -26.71 3.69
CA LEU A 75 29.57 -27.20 4.64
C LEU A 75 29.04 -26.08 5.55
N LEU A 76 29.89 -25.17 6.02
CA LEU A 76 29.45 -23.99 6.77
C LEU A 76 28.67 -22.98 5.91
N LEU A 77 28.92 -22.93 4.60
CA LEU A 77 28.16 -22.12 3.63
C LEU A 77 26.75 -22.66 3.31
N GLY A 78 26.40 -23.81 3.86
CA GLY A 78 25.09 -24.43 3.69
C GLY A 78 25.04 -25.56 2.67
N ASP A 79 26.19 -26.11 2.23
CA ASP A 79 26.23 -27.25 1.29
C ASP A 79 25.46 -28.48 1.79
N ARG A 80 25.15 -29.40 0.88
CA ARG A 80 24.50 -30.66 1.28
C ARG A 80 25.47 -31.50 2.11
N ALA A 81 25.05 -31.82 3.33
CA ALA A 81 25.76 -32.76 4.19
C ALA A 81 25.44 -34.20 3.74
N SER A 82 26.47 -35.05 3.63
CA SER A 82 26.30 -36.51 3.47
C SER A 82 26.86 -37.25 4.68
N ALA A 83 26.29 -38.41 4.99
CA ALA A 83 26.84 -39.32 6.00
C ALA A 83 28.26 -39.81 5.63
N ASP A 84 28.60 -39.82 4.33
CA ASP A 84 29.92 -40.20 3.82
C ASP A 84 31.02 -39.20 4.21
N MET A 85 30.64 -37.99 4.61
CA MET A 85 31.56 -36.98 5.14
C MET A 85 32.00 -37.30 6.57
N VAL A 86 31.35 -38.24 7.26
CA VAL A 86 31.76 -38.66 8.60
C VAL A 86 32.88 -39.69 8.50
N ARG A 87 34.00 -39.41 9.18
CA ARG A 87 35.18 -40.27 9.22
C ARG A 87 34.81 -41.72 9.55
N ALA A 88 35.51 -42.67 8.91
CA ALA A 88 35.34 -44.08 9.20
C ALA A 88 35.67 -44.38 10.68
N GLY A 89 34.71 -44.96 11.40
CA GLY A 89 34.85 -45.26 12.83
C GLY A 89 34.33 -44.18 13.80
N ALA A 90 33.89 -43.03 13.29
CA ALA A 90 33.27 -41.95 14.09
C ALA A 90 31.74 -41.92 13.91
N ASP A 91 31.02 -41.51 14.95
CA ASP A 91 29.54 -41.40 14.92
C ASP A 91 29.04 -40.08 14.33
N ARG A 92 29.87 -39.03 14.40
CA ARG A 92 29.57 -37.67 13.93
C ARG A 92 30.81 -36.94 13.47
N ALA A 93 30.63 -35.96 12.59
CA ALA A 93 31.62 -34.96 12.18
C ALA A 93 31.16 -33.57 12.64
N GLU A 94 32.10 -32.72 13.04
CA GLU A 94 31.84 -31.34 13.48
C GLU A 94 32.78 -30.38 12.74
N VAL A 95 32.21 -29.33 12.17
CA VAL A 95 32.96 -28.22 11.57
C VAL A 95 32.51 -26.93 12.25
N GLU A 96 33.46 -26.10 12.67
CA GLU A 96 33.21 -24.83 13.34
C GLU A 96 34.15 -23.75 12.81
N ALA A 97 33.62 -22.58 12.51
CA ALA A 97 34.38 -21.40 12.12
C ALA A 97 34.11 -20.25 13.09
N VAL A 98 35.16 -19.51 13.40
CA VAL A 98 35.09 -18.26 14.15
C VAL A 98 35.38 -17.12 13.17
N ILE A 99 34.43 -16.21 13.05
CA ILE A 99 34.51 -15.03 12.22
C ILE A 99 34.54 -13.82 13.14
N GLN A 100 35.55 -12.98 12.96
CA GLN A 100 35.63 -11.67 13.59
C GLN A 100 34.80 -10.70 12.75
N LEU A 101 33.88 -9.99 13.38
CA LEU A 101 33.11 -8.89 12.81
C LEU A 101 33.77 -7.60 13.31
N ASP A 102 34.51 -6.91 12.45
CA ASP A 102 35.14 -5.66 12.85
C ASP A 102 34.09 -4.54 12.83
N ASP A 103 34.06 -3.76 13.92
CA ASP A 103 33.36 -2.49 13.91
C ASP A 103 34.10 -1.59 12.93
N GLY A 104 33.38 -1.07 11.94
CA GLY A 104 33.84 0.09 11.18
C GLY A 104 33.95 1.29 12.11
N MET A 105 34.94 1.33 13.00
CA MET A 105 35.25 2.49 13.81
C MET A 105 35.96 3.50 12.90
N PRO A 106 35.46 4.74 12.79
CA PRO A 106 36.20 5.82 12.15
C PRO A 106 37.51 5.98 12.92
N ALA A 107 38.62 6.07 12.19
CA ALA A 107 39.93 6.34 12.78
C ALA A 107 39.82 7.53 13.76
N SER A 108 39.94 7.24 15.05
CA SER A 108 39.88 8.25 16.10
C SER A 108 41.16 9.09 16.08
N GLY A 109 41.07 10.26 15.46
CA GLY A 109 41.97 11.39 15.62
C GLY A 109 41.17 12.68 15.39
N PRO A 110 41.24 13.69 16.28
CA PRO A 110 40.65 14.98 15.98
C PRO A 110 41.49 15.61 14.87
N GLU A 111 40.82 16.22 13.88
CA GLU A 111 41.41 16.93 12.72
C GLU A 111 41.70 16.07 11.48
N SER A 112 40.65 15.62 10.79
CA SER A 112 40.65 15.43 9.32
C SER A 112 39.22 15.53 8.77
N PRO A 113 38.98 16.26 7.66
CA PRO A 113 37.64 16.53 7.14
C PRO A 113 37.10 15.34 6.34
N GLN A 114 35.89 14.89 6.68
CA GLN A 114 34.88 14.23 5.84
C GLN A 114 35.39 13.58 4.54
N SER A 115 35.96 12.38 4.67
CA SER A 115 35.94 11.34 3.64
C SER A 115 35.04 10.20 4.14
N ALA A 116 34.34 9.58 3.18
CA ALA A 116 33.18 8.72 3.33
C ALA A 116 33.31 7.55 4.35
N PRO A 117 32.20 6.98 4.84
CA PRO A 117 32.24 5.70 5.51
C PRO A 117 32.49 4.61 4.46
N ASP A 118 33.75 4.47 4.03
CA ASP A 118 34.20 3.43 3.09
C ASP A 118 34.49 2.12 3.85
N GLY A 119 33.49 1.61 4.58
CA GLY A 119 33.48 0.28 5.17
C GLY A 119 32.43 -0.62 4.47
N PRO A 120 32.71 -1.92 4.21
CA PRO A 120 31.73 -2.80 3.58
C PRO A 120 30.47 -3.01 4.45
N PRO A 121 29.25 -2.94 3.88
CA PRO A 121 27.97 -3.16 4.58
C PRO A 121 27.77 -4.54 5.25
N ALA A 122 28.67 -5.49 5.03
CA ALA A 122 28.46 -6.89 5.39
C ALA A 122 28.37 -7.12 6.91
N ALA A 123 29.14 -6.37 7.72
CA ALA A 123 29.12 -6.53 9.18
C ALA A 123 27.82 -6.01 9.80
N ASP A 124 27.33 -4.85 9.36
CA ASP A 124 26.08 -4.25 9.84
C ASP A 124 24.84 -5.04 9.40
N ASP A 125 24.82 -5.54 8.16
CA ASP A 125 23.74 -6.40 7.64
C ASP A 125 23.68 -7.73 8.42
N VAL A 126 24.84 -8.32 8.73
CA VAL A 126 24.95 -9.55 9.53
C VAL A 126 24.54 -9.31 10.98
N ARG A 127 24.95 -8.19 11.58
CA ARG A 127 24.58 -7.80 12.95
C ARG A 127 23.07 -7.56 13.07
N SER A 128 22.48 -6.86 12.11
CA SER A 128 21.03 -6.64 12.04
C SER A 128 20.24 -7.94 11.92
N LEU A 129 20.74 -8.90 11.12
CA LEU A 129 20.11 -10.21 10.97
C LEU A 129 20.26 -11.08 12.24
N LEU A 130 21.41 -11.00 12.92
CA LEU A 130 21.63 -11.64 14.21
C LEU A 130 20.66 -11.13 15.27
N GLU A 131 20.50 -9.81 15.41
CA GLU A 131 19.56 -9.20 16.36
C GLU A 131 18.11 -9.55 16.04
N ALA A 132 17.70 -9.43 14.77
CA ALA A 132 16.33 -9.74 14.35
C ALA A 132 15.93 -11.20 14.60
N GLN A 133 16.89 -12.13 14.57
CA GLN A 133 16.68 -13.55 14.84
C GLN A 133 17.03 -13.95 16.28
N GLY A 134 17.50 -13.01 17.11
CA GLY A 134 17.99 -13.28 18.47
C GLY A 134 19.11 -14.31 18.49
N LEU A 135 20.12 -14.14 17.65
CA LEU A 135 21.30 -15.01 17.53
C LEU A 135 22.60 -14.29 17.93
N ASP A 136 22.48 -13.04 18.37
CA ASP A 136 23.54 -12.22 18.90
C ASP A 136 24.16 -12.82 20.18
N ASP A 137 25.44 -12.52 20.39
CA ASP A 137 26.18 -12.82 21.62
C ASP A 137 26.51 -11.49 22.31
N PRO A 138 25.78 -11.10 23.37
CA PRO A 138 25.98 -9.82 24.05
C PRO A 138 27.37 -9.70 24.71
N ASP A 139 28.00 -10.82 25.03
CA ASP A 139 29.30 -10.88 25.71
C ASP A 139 30.48 -10.82 24.71
N ALA A 140 30.22 -11.11 23.42
CA ALA A 140 31.21 -11.08 22.35
C ALA A 140 30.58 -10.61 21.01
N PRO A 141 30.07 -9.37 20.94
CA PRO A 141 29.33 -8.86 19.78
C PRO A 141 30.17 -8.78 18.50
N GLU A 142 31.49 -8.73 18.62
CA GLU A 142 32.46 -8.72 17.53
C GLU A 142 32.83 -10.14 17.02
N ARG A 143 32.22 -11.19 17.58
CA ARG A 143 32.53 -12.57 17.20
C ARG A 143 31.27 -13.33 16.77
N LEU A 144 31.40 -14.01 15.65
CA LEU A 144 30.38 -14.91 15.12
C LEU A 144 30.94 -16.33 15.02
N ILE A 145 30.25 -17.28 15.64
CA ILE A 145 30.59 -18.70 15.59
C ILE A 145 29.57 -19.43 14.74
N LEU A 146 30.01 -19.96 13.60
CA LEU A 146 29.21 -20.83 12.74
C LEU A 146 29.64 -22.28 12.97
N SER A 147 28.71 -23.18 13.25
CA SER A 147 29.05 -24.61 13.33
C SER A 147 28.02 -25.53 12.70
N ARG A 148 28.51 -26.66 12.20
CA ARG A 148 27.70 -27.70 11.57
C ARG A 148 28.14 -29.08 12.04
N GLU A 149 27.16 -29.85 12.53
CA GLU A 149 27.34 -31.23 12.99
C GLU A 149 26.62 -32.16 12.02
N VAL A 150 27.29 -33.20 11.54
CA VAL A 150 26.74 -34.22 10.65
C VAL A 150 26.88 -35.58 11.32
N ARG A 151 25.78 -36.32 11.50
CA ARG A 151 25.80 -37.66 12.09
C ARG A 151 25.73 -38.73 11.03
N ARG A 152 26.31 -39.90 11.31
CA ARG A 152 26.17 -41.10 10.45
C ARG A 152 24.73 -41.53 10.19
N SER A 153 23.82 -41.20 11.10
CA SER A 153 22.38 -41.43 10.93
C SER A 153 21.72 -40.54 9.87
N GLY A 154 22.46 -39.62 9.25
CA GLY A 154 21.96 -38.66 8.26
C GLY A 154 21.38 -37.37 8.87
N ARG A 155 21.24 -37.30 10.20
CA ARG A 155 20.83 -36.08 10.91
C ARG A 155 21.96 -35.05 10.87
N ASN A 156 21.62 -33.81 10.55
CA ASN A 156 22.53 -32.69 10.59
C ASN A 156 21.96 -31.55 11.44
N PHE A 157 22.85 -30.79 12.08
CA PHE A 157 22.50 -29.65 12.91
C PHE A 157 23.33 -28.45 12.48
N CYS A 158 22.69 -27.31 12.28
CA CYS A 158 23.33 -26.03 12.00
C CYS A 158 23.23 -25.17 13.26
N ARG A 159 24.31 -24.51 13.65
CA ARG A 159 24.32 -23.61 14.80
C ARG A 159 25.02 -22.29 14.49
N ILE A 160 24.52 -21.24 15.11
CA ILE A 160 25.06 -19.88 15.07
C ILE A 160 25.12 -19.39 16.50
N ASN A 161 26.31 -18.99 16.97
CA ASN A 161 26.57 -18.61 18.37
C ASN A 161 26.00 -19.65 19.36
N GLY A 162 26.18 -20.93 19.04
CA GLY A 162 25.71 -22.07 19.86
C GLY A 162 24.22 -22.39 19.77
N ARG A 163 23.38 -21.53 19.17
CA ARG A 163 21.94 -21.74 19.00
C ARG A 163 21.64 -22.52 17.73
N THR A 164 20.68 -23.44 17.77
CA THR A 164 20.33 -24.26 16.59
C THR A 164 19.46 -23.48 15.61
N VAL A 165 19.85 -23.47 14.33
CA VAL A 165 19.17 -22.73 13.27
C VAL A 165 18.84 -23.64 12.07
N SER A 166 18.02 -23.13 11.15
CA SER A 166 17.77 -23.81 9.87
C SER A 166 19.00 -23.72 8.95
N ARG A 167 19.15 -24.67 8.02
CA ARG A 167 20.20 -24.62 6.98
C ARG A 167 20.07 -23.37 6.11
N GLN A 168 18.84 -22.91 5.87
CA GLN A 168 18.57 -21.73 5.05
C GLN A 168 19.13 -20.48 5.71
N LEU A 169 18.87 -20.28 7.01
CA LEU A 169 19.39 -19.14 7.76
C LEU A 169 20.92 -19.17 7.86
N LEU A 170 21.51 -20.36 8.10
CA LEU A 170 22.97 -20.53 8.08
C LEU A 170 23.55 -20.10 6.72
N SER A 171 22.95 -20.58 5.62
CA SER A 171 23.41 -20.27 4.27
C SER A 171 23.28 -18.79 3.92
N GLU A 172 22.16 -18.16 4.31
CA GLU A 172 21.91 -16.73 4.11
C GLU A 172 22.95 -15.87 4.83
N MET A 173 23.23 -16.17 6.11
CA MET A 173 24.25 -15.47 6.89
C MET A 173 25.66 -15.71 6.35
N SER A 174 26.01 -16.96 6.03
CA SER A 174 27.34 -17.31 5.58
C SER A 174 27.68 -16.72 4.20
N ALA A 175 26.69 -16.55 3.32
CA ALA A 175 26.86 -15.98 1.98
C ALA A 175 27.23 -14.48 1.99
N LEU A 176 26.99 -13.79 3.12
CA LEU A 176 27.41 -12.41 3.34
C LEU A 176 28.88 -12.30 3.81
N LEU A 177 29.44 -13.40 4.34
CA LEU A 177 30.70 -13.40 5.09
C LEU A 177 31.85 -14.11 4.38
N VAL A 178 31.57 -15.18 3.64
CA VAL A 178 32.59 -16.03 3.02
C VAL A 178 32.17 -16.37 1.59
N ASP A 179 33.08 -16.16 0.64
CA ASP A 179 32.92 -16.61 -0.75
C ASP A 179 33.96 -17.71 -1.06
N VAL A 180 33.50 -18.90 -1.44
CA VAL A 180 34.37 -20.06 -1.71
C VAL A 180 34.42 -20.33 -3.21
N HIS A 181 35.64 -20.41 -3.71
CA HIS A 181 35.94 -20.66 -5.12
C HIS A 181 36.41 -22.11 -5.30
N GLY A 182 35.55 -22.97 -5.85
CA GLY A 182 35.83 -24.41 -6.00
C GLY A 182 34.83 -25.14 -6.91
N GLN A 183 34.83 -26.47 -6.88
CA GLN A 183 33.94 -27.32 -7.69
C GLN A 183 32.47 -27.33 -7.20
N GLY A 184 32.19 -26.80 -6.00
CA GLY A 184 30.84 -26.59 -5.45
C GLY A 184 30.45 -25.12 -5.54
N GLU A 185 29.41 -24.80 -6.31
CA GLU A 185 29.04 -23.43 -6.71
C GLU A 185 28.38 -22.62 -5.58
N HIS A 186 29.13 -21.68 -4.98
CA HIS A 186 28.61 -20.58 -4.13
C HIS A 186 29.09 -19.21 -4.60
N LEU A 187 29.18 -18.99 -5.91
CA LEU A 187 29.74 -17.77 -6.44
C LEU A 187 28.67 -16.67 -6.46
N ASN A 188 28.78 -15.69 -5.56
CA ASN A 188 27.89 -14.52 -5.56
C ASN A 188 27.93 -13.79 -6.90
N LEU A 189 29.07 -13.79 -7.60
CA LEU A 189 29.24 -13.25 -8.95
C LEU A 189 28.48 -14.02 -10.03
N LEU A 190 28.01 -15.25 -9.80
CA LEU A 190 27.17 -15.95 -10.78
C LEU A 190 25.68 -15.58 -10.65
N ARG A 191 25.30 -14.80 -9.64
CA ARG A 191 23.92 -14.37 -9.41
C ARG A 191 23.71 -12.96 -9.99
N PRO A 192 22.93 -12.76 -11.06
CA PRO A 192 22.73 -11.44 -11.65
C PRO A 192 22.24 -10.37 -10.66
N ARG A 193 21.48 -10.77 -9.64
CA ARG A 193 20.96 -9.87 -8.59
C ARG A 193 22.06 -9.19 -7.76
N THR A 194 23.29 -9.71 -7.72
CA THR A 194 24.40 -9.11 -6.96
C THR A 194 25.26 -8.19 -7.83
N HIS A 195 25.15 -8.27 -9.16
CA HIS A 195 25.98 -7.50 -10.10
C HIS A 195 25.78 -6.00 -9.95
N VAL A 196 24.54 -5.59 -9.68
CA VAL A 196 24.21 -4.18 -9.42
C VAL A 196 24.93 -3.65 -8.18
N ASP A 197 25.03 -4.46 -7.12
CA ASP A 197 25.72 -4.08 -5.88
C ASP A 197 27.23 -3.96 -6.09
N LEU A 198 27.81 -4.87 -6.88
CA LEU A 198 29.24 -4.83 -7.24
C LEU A 198 29.57 -3.60 -8.10
N LEU A 199 28.76 -3.35 -9.12
CA LEU A 199 28.95 -2.20 -10.02
C LEU A 199 28.79 -0.87 -9.26
N ASP A 200 27.79 -0.76 -8.40
CA ASP A 200 27.54 0.46 -7.64
C ASP A 200 28.66 0.73 -6.61
N ARG A 201 29.21 -0.32 -5.97
CA ARG A 201 30.36 -0.18 -5.08
C ARG A 201 31.60 0.26 -5.83
N TYR A 202 31.93 -0.41 -6.93
CA TYR A 202 33.06 -0.04 -7.79
C TYR A 202 32.94 1.38 -8.33
N GLY A 203 31.73 1.79 -8.72
CA GLY A 203 31.45 3.10 -9.29
C GLY A 203 31.30 4.23 -8.26
N GLY A 204 31.30 3.93 -6.94
CA GLY A 204 31.01 4.91 -5.90
C GLY A 204 29.56 5.44 -5.93
N LEU A 205 28.60 4.64 -6.38
CA LEU A 205 27.23 5.05 -6.70
C LEU A 205 26.23 4.85 -5.54
N LEU A 206 26.67 4.32 -4.39
CA LEU A 206 25.80 3.99 -3.27
C LEU A 206 25.01 5.19 -2.74
N THR A 207 25.59 6.39 -2.72
CA THR A 207 24.91 7.62 -2.30
C THR A 207 23.76 7.99 -3.23
N LEU A 208 23.98 7.89 -4.55
CA LEU A 208 22.97 8.15 -5.57
C LEU A 208 21.86 7.10 -5.52
N ARG A 209 22.23 5.82 -5.39
CA ARG A 209 21.28 4.72 -5.16
C ARG A 209 20.45 4.93 -3.90
N GLY A 210 21.04 5.44 -2.81
CA GLY A 210 20.31 5.77 -1.59
C GLY A 210 19.24 6.84 -1.80
N ARG A 211 19.48 7.83 -2.68
CA ARG A 211 18.46 8.83 -3.07
C ARG A 211 17.30 8.18 -3.82
N VAL A 212 17.60 7.31 -4.78
CA VAL A 212 16.59 6.53 -5.54
C VAL A 212 15.77 5.64 -4.60
N SER A 213 16.43 4.91 -3.70
CA SER A 213 15.78 4.03 -2.73
C SER A 213 14.78 4.75 -1.84
N ARG A 214 15.13 5.96 -1.35
CA ARG A 214 14.20 6.79 -0.56
C ARG A 214 12.96 7.19 -1.36
N LYS A 215 13.13 7.56 -2.64
CA LYS A 215 12.01 7.90 -3.53
C LYS A 215 11.15 6.68 -3.85
N ALA A 216 11.76 5.52 -4.08
CA ALA A 216 11.02 4.26 -4.29
C ALA A 216 10.13 3.92 -3.10
N HIS A 217 10.64 4.11 -1.87
CA HIS A 217 9.84 3.92 -0.65
C HIS A 217 8.67 4.92 -0.54
N GLN A 218 8.88 6.18 -0.92
CA GLN A 218 7.80 7.18 -0.96
C GLN A 218 6.70 6.76 -1.93
N VAL A 219 7.05 6.38 -3.16
CA VAL A 219 6.07 5.89 -4.16
C VAL A 219 5.30 4.69 -3.63
N GLN A 220 5.98 3.69 -3.07
CA GLN A 220 5.31 2.50 -2.52
C GLN A 220 4.36 2.84 -1.36
N LYS A 221 4.71 3.82 -0.52
CA LYS A 221 3.84 4.29 0.55
C LYS A 221 2.58 4.96 0.00
N THR A 222 2.74 5.86 -0.98
CA THR A 222 1.61 6.55 -1.64
C THR A 222 0.69 5.55 -2.35
N ARG A 223 1.25 4.57 -3.07
CA ARG A 223 0.47 3.48 -3.71
C ARG A 223 -0.36 2.68 -2.73
N ARG A 224 0.20 2.32 -1.58
CA ARG A 224 -0.53 1.58 -0.53
C ARG A 224 -1.71 2.39 0.02
N GLU A 225 -1.53 3.70 0.18
CA GLU A 225 -2.63 4.57 0.63
C GLU A 225 -3.70 4.72 -0.46
N LEU A 226 -3.30 4.91 -1.73
CA LEU A 226 -4.22 4.94 -2.87
C LEU A 226 -5.00 3.64 -3.02
N GLU A 227 -4.36 2.49 -2.86
CA GLU A 227 -5.03 1.18 -2.93
C GLU A 227 -6.05 1.00 -1.79
N ARG A 228 -5.71 1.48 -0.58
CA ARG A 228 -6.64 1.48 0.57
C ARG A 228 -7.85 2.37 0.33
N LEU A 229 -7.67 3.53 -0.30
CA LEU A 229 -8.80 4.38 -0.67
C LEU A 229 -9.61 3.68 -1.78
N ARG A 230 -8.96 3.28 -2.88
CA ARG A 230 -9.63 2.73 -4.07
C ARG A 230 -10.44 1.46 -3.80
N SER A 231 -10.12 0.65 -2.80
CA SER A 231 -10.89 -0.56 -2.47
C SER A 231 -12.37 -0.28 -2.20
N ASP A 232 -12.70 0.93 -1.76
CA ASP A 232 -14.07 1.34 -1.42
C ASP A 232 -14.71 2.25 -2.48
N ALA A 233 -13.98 2.60 -3.54
CA ALA A 233 -14.36 3.64 -4.51
C ALA A 233 -15.70 3.37 -5.20
N ARG A 234 -15.99 2.12 -5.57
CA ARG A 234 -17.26 1.79 -6.25
C ARG A 234 -18.48 1.99 -5.34
N THR A 235 -18.35 1.62 -4.07
CA THR A 235 -19.43 1.80 -3.08
C THR A 235 -19.61 3.27 -2.74
N ILE A 236 -18.50 4.01 -2.60
CA ILE A 236 -18.49 5.45 -2.34
C ILE A 236 -19.14 6.21 -3.50
N ALA A 237 -18.79 5.92 -4.75
CA ALA A 237 -19.38 6.58 -5.91
C ALA A 237 -20.90 6.39 -5.98
N GLN A 238 -21.38 5.16 -5.76
CA GLN A 238 -22.83 4.88 -5.71
C GLN A 238 -23.53 5.62 -4.56
N ARG A 239 -22.84 5.78 -3.42
CA ARG A 239 -23.37 6.50 -2.27
C ARG A 239 -23.43 8.01 -2.53
N LEU A 240 -22.40 8.58 -3.16
CA LEU A 240 -22.36 9.97 -3.60
C LEU A 240 -23.51 10.31 -4.55
N ASP A 241 -23.70 9.50 -5.60
CA ASP A 241 -24.79 9.71 -6.57
C ASP A 241 -26.17 9.71 -5.89
N LEU A 242 -26.39 8.76 -4.97
CA LEU A 242 -27.64 8.66 -4.23
C LEU A 242 -27.87 9.87 -3.32
N LEU A 243 -26.86 10.25 -2.52
CA LEU A 243 -26.98 11.37 -1.58
C LEU A 243 -27.18 12.69 -2.32
N SER A 244 -26.43 12.92 -3.41
CA SER A 244 -26.60 14.11 -4.26
C SER A 244 -28.02 14.21 -4.79
N PHE A 245 -28.57 13.13 -5.35
CA PHE A 245 -29.95 13.11 -5.83
C PHE A 245 -30.97 13.41 -4.73
N GLN A 246 -30.80 12.83 -3.54
CA GLN A 246 -31.70 13.02 -2.40
C GLN A 246 -31.67 14.47 -1.89
N VAL A 247 -30.47 15.04 -1.74
CA VAL A 247 -30.28 16.43 -1.31
C VAL A 247 -30.87 17.39 -2.34
N GLU A 248 -30.62 17.18 -3.64
CA GLU A 248 -31.17 18.02 -4.71
C GLU A 248 -32.70 17.94 -4.76
N GLU A 249 -33.29 16.74 -4.63
CA GLU A 249 -34.74 16.56 -4.62
C GLU A 249 -35.40 17.33 -3.46
N ILE A 250 -34.83 17.27 -2.25
CA ILE A 250 -35.36 17.97 -1.08
C ILE A 250 -35.13 19.48 -1.19
N ALA A 251 -33.95 19.91 -1.64
CA ALA A 251 -33.62 21.31 -1.82
C ALA A 251 -34.54 21.99 -2.85
N ALA A 252 -34.84 21.31 -3.96
CA ALA A 252 -35.77 21.79 -4.98
C ALA A 252 -37.20 22.00 -4.46
N ALA A 253 -37.60 21.24 -3.43
CA ALA A 253 -38.92 21.37 -2.83
C ALA A 253 -39.04 22.59 -1.90
N ALA A 254 -37.94 23.16 -1.41
CA ALA A 254 -37.92 24.35 -0.54
C ALA A 254 -38.98 24.27 0.58
N LEU A 255 -38.90 23.22 1.39
CA LEU A 255 -39.88 22.96 2.46
C LEU A 255 -39.69 23.92 3.64
N GLU A 256 -40.80 24.41 4.19
CA GLU A 256 -40.80 25.18 5.43
C GLU A 256 -41.34 24.35 6.61
N ALA A 257 -40.76 24.55 7.80
CA ALA A 257 -41.17 23.81 8.98
C ALA A 257 -42.57 24.23 9.43
N GLY A 258 -43.50 23.27 9.51
CA GLY A 258 -44.88 23.51 9.91
C GLY A 258 -45.83 23.95 8.79
N GLU A 259 -45.32 24.17 7.57
CA GLU A 259 -46.10 24.58 6.39
C GLU A 259 -47.30 23.66 6.11
N GLU A 260 -47.10 22.34 6.24
CA GLU A 260 -48.13 21.32 6.02
C GLU A 260 -49.39 21.57 6.87
N LYS A 261 -49.22 21.90 8.16
CA LYS A 261 -50.36 22.11 9.06
C LYS A 261 -51.16 23.35 8.67
N GLU A 262 -50.48 24.39 8.21
CA GLU A 262 -51.11 25.63 7.74
C GLU A 262 -51.91 25.36 6.45
N LEU A 263 -51.29 24.65 5.50
CA LEU A 263 -51.92 24.26 4.24
C LEU A 263 -53.11 23.31 4.45
N GLU A 264 -53.07 22.40 5.42
CA GLU A 264 -54.22 21.53 5.73
C GLU A 264 -55.42 22.32 6.26
N VAL A 265 -55.18 23.32 7.11
CA VAL A 265 -56.21 24.24 7.59
C VAL A 265 -56.77 25.08 6.44
N GLU A 266 -55.89 25.59 5.57
CA GLU A 266 -56.26 26.36 4.38
C GLU A 266 -57.10 25.50 3.40
N ARG A 267 -56.65 24.28 3.08
CA ARG A 267 -57.38 23.31 2.23
C ARG A 267 -58.78 23.06 2.75
N LYS A 268 -58.92 22.82 4.07
CA LYS A 268 -60.23 22.56 4.69
C LYS A 268 -61.15 23.77 4.59
N ARG A 269 -60.62 24.99 4.68
CA ARG A 269 -61.42 26.22 4.48
C ARG A 269 -61.84 26.37 3.02
N LEU A 270 -60.92 26.20 2.08
CA LEU A 270 -61.16 26.36 0.64
C LEU A 270 -62.09 25.28 0.06
N SER A 271 -61.92 24.01 0.45
CA SER A 271 -62.74 22.90 -0.07
C SER A 271 -64.20 23.01 0.35
N ASN A 272 -64.47 23.58 1.53
CA ASN A 272 -65.83 23.78 2.01
C ASN A 272 -66.44 25.09 1.48
N ALA A 273 -65.62 26.08 1.10
CA ALA A 273 -66.10 27.37 0.61
C ALA A 273 -67.00 27.22 -0.62
N GLU A 274 -66.67 26.32 -1.56
CA GLU A 274 -67.50 26.05 -2.75
C GLU A 274 -68.90 25.54 -2.37
N THR A 275 -68.95 24.49 -1.56
CA THR A 275 -70.22 23.88 -1.13
C THR A 275 -71.05 24.86 -0.30
N LEU A 276 -70.41 25.63 0.57
CA LEU A 276 -71.08 26.64 1.39
C LEU A 276 -71.67 27.77 0.52
N LEU A 277 -70.93 28.26 -0.48
CA LEU A 277 -71.43 29.26 -1.44
C LEU A 277 -72.59 28.72 -2.28
N GLN A 278 -72.48 27.49 -2.79
CA GLN A 278 -73.53 26.85 -3.57
C GLN A 278 -74.83 26.70 -2.73
N LEU A 279 -74.72 26.24 -1.49
CA LEU A 279 -75.88 26.08 -0.61
C LEU A 279 -76.49 27.42 -0.18
N ALA A 280 -75.66 28.40 0.18
CA ALA A 280 -76.12 29.71 0.61
C ALA A 280 -76.80 30.49 -0.53
N ASN A 281 -76.17 30.53 -1.71
CA ASN A 281 -76.75 31.17 -2.89
C ASN A 281 -78.01 30.44 -3.36
N GLY A 282 -78.00 29.10 -3.40
CA GLY A 282 -79.17 28.32 -3.78
C GLY A 282 -80.37 28.57 -2.85
N ALA A 283 -80.13 28.61 -1.54
CA ALA A 283 -81.18 28.94 -0.57
C ALA A 283 -81.67 30.39 -0.72
N ALA A 284 -80.78 31.36 -0.93
CA ALA A 284 -81.14 32.75 -1.14
C ALA A 284 -81.96 32.97 -2.44
N THR A 285 -81.59 32.29 -3.54
CA THR A 285 -82.34 32.30 -4.80
C THR A 285 -83.74 31.72 -4.62
N LEU A 286 -83.90 30.58 -3.93
CA LEU A 286 -85.22 29.99 -3.66
C LEU A 286 -86.13 30.93 -2.85
N LEU A 287 -85.56 31.66 -1.88
CA LEU A 287 -86.32 32.59 -1.05
C LEU A 287 -86.74 33.86 -1.80
N ASN A 288 -85.83 34.46 -2.57
CA ASN A 288 -86.03 35.77 -3.22
C ASN A 288 -86.56 35.68 -4.66
N GLU A 289 -85.94 34.88 -5.51
CA GLU A 289 -86.18 34.89 -6.96
C GLU A 289 -87.10 33.73 -7.41
N GLY A 290 -87.07 32.62 -6.67
CA GLY A 290 -87.74 31.39 -7.04
C GLY A 290 -87.02 30.64 -8.17
N GLU A 291 -87.49 29.43 -8.48
CA GLU A 291 -86.94 28.60 -9.55
C GLU A 291 -87.98 28.34 -10.64
N SER A 292 -87.51 28.14 -11.88
CA SER A 292 -88.32 27.65 -13.00
C SER A 292 -89.58 28.48 -13.32
N GLY A 293 -89.50 29.80 -13.15
CA GLY A 293 -90.61 30.72 -13.44
C GLY A 293 -91.69 30.77 -12.37
N MET A 294 -91.48 30.14 -11.22
CA MET A 294 -92.28 30.37 -10.02
C MET A 294 -91.72 31.55 -9.21
N PRO A 295 -92.58 32.38 -8.60
CA PRO A 295 -92.13 33.45 -7.72
C PRO A 295 -91.41 32.91 -6.48
N GLY A 296 -90.53 33.72 -5.89
CA GLY A 296 -89.83 33.39 -4.66
C GLY A 296 -90.79 33.12 -3.50
N VAL A 297 -90.32 32.36 -2.51
CA VAL A 297 -91.14 32.05 -1.32
C VAL A 297 -91.58 33.33 -0.59
N ILE A 298 -90.73 34.36 -0.56
CA ILE A 298 -91.06 35.67 0.02
C ILE A 298 -92.21 36.34 -0.74
N ASP A 299 -92.17 36.33 -2.07
CA ASP A 299 -93.22 36.93 -2.91
C ASP A 299 -94.57 36.22 -2.71
N GLY A 300 -94.56 34.88 -2.70
CA GLY A 300 -95.76 34.09 -2.45
C GLY A 300 -96.34 34.31 -1.05
N LEU A 301 -95.46 34.40 -0.04
CA LEU A 301 -95.87 34.70 1.33
C LEU A 301 -96.39 36.14 1.48
N SER A 302 -95.79 37.10 0.78
CA SER A 302 -96.24 38.50 0.74
C SER A 302 -97.65 38.60 0.15
N GLU A 303 -97.92 37.88 -0.94
CA GLU A 303 -99.24 37.82 -1.55
C GLU A 303 -100.29 37.18 -0.62
N ALA A 304 -99.91 36.10 0.07
CA ALA A 304 -100.76 35.44 1.06
C ALA A 304 -101.04 36.35 2.28
N ALA A 305 -100.00 36.95 2.86
CA ALA A 305 -100.10 37.88 3.98
C ALA A 305 -101.01 39.07 3.64
N GLY A 306 -100.84 39.67 2.45
CA GLY A 306 -101.70 40.76 1.99
C GLY A 306 -103.17 40.36 1.77
N ARG A 307 -103.46 39.09 1.45
CA ARG A 307 -104.84 38.56 1.42
C ARG A 307 -105.41 38.40 2.83
N VAL A 308 -104.63 37.86 3.77
CA VAL A 308 -105.04 37.67 5.17
C VAL A 308 -105.25 39.01 5.87
N GLU A 309 -104.40 40.01 5.60
CA GLU A 309 -104.57 41.37 6.11
C GLU A 309 -105.91 41.98 5.63
N ARG A 310 -106.27 41.78 4.36
CA ARG A 310 -107.58 42.21 3.84
C ARG A 310 -108.74 41.46 4.49
N LEU A 311 -108.58 40.18 4.83
CA LEU A 311 -109.60 39.42 5.58
C LEU A 311 -109.79 39.98 6.99
N ALA A 312 -108.70 40.32 7.70
CA ALA A 312 -108.75 40.93 9.03
C ALA A 312 -109.44 42.31 9.05
N ARG A 313 -109.44 43.03 7.93
CA ARG A 313 -110.22 44.29 7.78
C ARG A 313 -111.73 44.06 7.63
N ILE A 314 -112.15 42.83 7.31
CA ILE A 314 -113.56 42.43 7.14
C ILE A 314 -114.06 41.69 8.38
N ASP A 315 -113.24 40.81 8.96
CA ASP A 315 -113.53 40.00 10.13
C ASP A 315 -112.39 40.13 11.16
N ASP A 316 -112.68 40.79 12.29
CA ASP A 316 -111.73 41.01 13.38
C ASP A 316 -111.16 39.70 13.93
N GLY A 317 -111.86 38.56 13.77
CA GLY A 317 -111.36 37.24 14.16
C GLY A 317 -110.10 36.79 13.42
N MET A 318 -109.74 37.46 12.31
CA MET A 318 -108.54 37.16 11.52
C MET A 318 -107.32 38.04 11.86
N ALA A 319 -107.43 38.95 12.85
CA ALA A 319 -106.33 39.86 13.20
C ALA A 319 -105.03 39.13 13.62
N ASP A 320 -105.14 38.06 14.41
CA ASP A 320 -103.98 37.27 14.84
C ASP A 320 -103.31 36.53 13.67
N ALA A 321 -104.12 36.05 12.72
CA ALA A 321 -103.61 35.40 11.51
C ALA A 321 -102.88 36.40 10.60
N ALA A 322 -103.38 37.64 10.49
CA ALA A 322 -102.72 38.71 9.75
C ALA A 322 -101.39 39.11 10.39
N ALA A 323 -101.37 39.27 11.72
CA ALA A 323 -100.14 39.53 12.47
C ALA A 323 -99.12 38.40 12.31
N THR A 324 -99.58 37.14 12.33
CA THR A 324 -98.73 35.96 12.10
C THR A 324 -98.13 35.97 10.69
N GLY A 325 -98.93 36.25 9.65
CA GLY A 325 -98.45 36.31 8.26
C GLY A 325 -97.41 37.41 8.04
N GLN A 326 -97.61 38.58 8.65
CA GLN A 326 -96.66 39.69 8.61
C GLN A 326 -95.34 39.32 9.31
N GLY A 327 -95.42 38.71 10.50
CA GLY A 327 -94.25 38.26 11.26
C GLY A 327 -93.43 37.21 10.51
N LEU A 328 -94.08 36.21 9.89
CA LEU A 328 -93.41 35.21 9.07
C LEU A 328 -92.71 35.83 7.86
N LEU A 329 -93.31 36.85 7.23
CA LEU A 329 -92.70 37.55 6.09
C LEU A 329 -91.42 38.29 6.50
N GLU A 330 -91.43 38.96 7.65
CA GLU A 330 -90.25 39.62 8.21
C GLU A 330 -89.14 38.62 8.57
N GLU A 331 -89.49 37.51 9.23
CA GLU A 331 -88.53 36.45 9.57
C GLU A 331 -87.89 35.83 8.32
N LEU A 332 -88.69 35.52 7.29
CA LEU A 332 -88.18 34.94 6.04
C LEU A 332 -87.27 35.92 5.29
N SER A 333 -87.63 37.21 5.27
CA SER A 333 -86.85 38.27 4.63
C SER A 333 -85.51 38.49 5.33
N ASN A 334 -85.47 38.36 6.66
CA ASN A 334 -84.23 38.42 7.43
C ASN A 334 -83.35 37.20 7.14
N LEU A 335 -83.90 35.99 7.13
CA LEU A 335 -83.16 34.78 6.78
C LEU A 335 -82.52 34.88 5.39
N ALA A 336 -83.26 35.37 4.39
CA ALA A 336 -82.74 35.56 3.03
C ALA A 336 -81.57 36.56 3.00
N ARG A 337 -81.67 37.67 3.75
CA ARG A 337 -80.59 38.67 3.87
C ARG A 337 -79.37 38.12 4.60
N ASP A 338 -79.59 37.33 5.65
CA ASP A 338 -78.51 36.70 6.42
C ASP A 338 -77.75 35.68 5.56
N LEU A 339 -78.47 34.88 4.76
CA LEU A 339 -77.86 33.95 3.79
C LEU A 339 -77.06 34.66 2.70
N GLN A 340 -77.59 35.78 2.18
CA GLN A 340 -76.88 36.60 1.20
C GLN A 340 -75.61 37.20 1.81
N GLY A 341 -75.70 37.79 3.01
CA GLY A 341 -74.55 38.35 3.72
C GLY A 341 -73.51 37.29 4.11
N TYR A 342 -73.95 36.07 4.43
CA TYR A 342 -73.08 34.93 4.65
C TYR A 342 -72.34 34.52 3.36
N ALA A 343 -73.03 34.45 2.23
CA ALA A 343 -72.43 34.14 0.93
C ALA A 343 -71.42 35.21 0.49
N ASP A 344 -71.75 36.50 0.66
CA ASP A 344 -70.86 37.62 0.33
C ASP A 344 -69.56 37.63 1.17
N GLY A 345 -69.59 37.04 2.37
CA GLY A 345 -68.42 36.88 3.24
C GLY A 345 -67.53 35.68 2.91
N LEU A 346 -67.94 34.80 1.99
CA LEU A 346 -67.16 33.62 1.59
C LEU A 346 -66.27 33.94 0.39
N GLU A 347 -64.94 33.85 0.58
CA GLU A 347 -63.98 33.88 -0.52
C GLU A 347 -63.75 32.47 -1.08
N PHE A 348 -64.17 32.23 -2.33
CA PHE A 348 -63.84 31.03 -3.08
C PHE A 348 -62.74 31.32 -4.10
N ASN A 349 -61.59 30.66 -3.94
CA ASN A 349 -60.48 30.74 -4.90
C ASN A 349 -60.08 29.32 -5.35
N PRO A 350 -60.59 28.84 -6.51
CA PRO A 350 -60.31 27.49 -6.99
C PRO A 350 -58.85 27.31 -7.43
N GLN A 351 -58.20 28.36 -7.92
CA GLN A 351 -56.79 28.30 -8.31
C GLN A 351 -55.92 28.07 -7.07
N ARG A 352 -56.21 28.79 -5.98
CA ARG A 352 -55.50 28.62 -4.71
C ARG A 352 -55.70 27.23 -4.11
N LEU A 353 -56.90 26.65 -4.23
CA LEU A 353 -57.15 25.28 -3.76
C LEU A 353 -56.26 24.26 -4.51
N ILE A 354 -56.14 24.39 -5.83
CA ILE A 354 -55.26 23.52 -6.65
C ILE A 354 -53.79 23.68 -6.22
N GLU A 355 -53.30 24.91 -6.04
CA GLU A 355 -51.93 25.17 -5.56
C GLU A 355 -51.66 24.50 -4.21
N VAL A 356 -52.60 24.62 -3.26
CA VAL A 356 -52.50 24.03 -1.93
C VAL A 356 -52.50 22.49 -2.01
N GLU A 357 -53.36 21.90 -2.84
CA GLU A 357 -53.41 20.46 -3.04
C GLU A 357 -52.15 19.90 -3.71
N GLU A 358 -51.62 20.58 -4.72
CA GLU A 358 -50.35 20.22 -5.38
C GLU A 358 -49.17 20.33 -4.40
N ARG A 359 -49.13 21.39 -3.58
CA ARG A 359 -48.10 21.57 -2.55
C ARG A 359 -48.16 20.48 -1.47
N LEU A 360 -49.36 20.14 -0.98
CA LEU A 360 -49.56 19.05 -0.02
C LEU A 360 -49.20 17.68 -0.64
N ALA A 361 -49.48 17.46 -1.92
CA ALA A 361 -49.11 16.23 -2.61
C ALA A 361 -47.58 16.10 -2.76
N LEU A 362 -46.87 17.20 -3.05
CA LEU A 362 -45.41 17.25 -3.06
C LEU A 362 -44.83 16.90 -1.68
N ILE A 363 -45.33 17.54 -0.61
CA ILE A 363 -44.92 17.27 0.77
C ILE A 363 -45.14 15.78 1.11
N GLY A 364 -46.33 15.24 0.80
CA GLY A 364 -46.66 13.84 1.06
C GLY A 364 -45.81 12.83 0.26
N ASN A 365 -45.35 13.20 -0.94
CA ASN A 365 -44.39 12.39 -1.71
C ASN A 365 -43.02 12.33 -1.03
N LEU A 366 -42.54 13.47 -0.51
CA LEU A 366 -41.26 13.56 0.19
C LEU A 366 -41.32 12.89 1.56
N GLN A 367 -42.43 12.99 2.28
CA GLN A 367 -42.62 12.32 3.57
C GLN A 367 -42.45 10.81 3.45
N ARG A 368 -43.09 10.20 2.43
CA ARG A 368 -42.95 8.76 2.15
C ARG A 368 -41.53 8.31 1.86
N LYS A 369 -40.66 9.21 1.40
CA LYS A 369 -39.27 8.89 1.03
C LYS A 369 -38.28 9.18 2.15
N TYR A 370 -38.48 10.25 2.92
CA TYR A 370 -37.42 10.87 3.73
C TYR A 370 -37.77 11.11 5.21
N GLY A 371 -39.04 11.02 5.61
CA GLY A 371 -39.42 11.18 7.02
C GLY A 371 -40.90 11.50 7.23
N ASP A 372 -41.42 11.29 8.44
CA ASP A 372 -42.86 11.44 8.71
C ASP A 372 -43.33 12.90 8.75
N THR A 373 -42.43 13.85 9.06
CA THR A 373 -42.73 15.29 9.12
C THR A 373 -41.79 16.11 8.26
N THR A 374 -42.18 17.35 7.90
CA THR A 374 -41.28 18.30 7.22
C THR A 374 -39.98 18.55 7.99
N GLY A 375 -40.04 18.53 9.32
CA GLY A 375 -38.84 18.60 10.18
C GLY A 375 -37.92 17.39 10.00
N ASP A 376 -38.46 16.18 9.91
CA ASP A 376 -37.66 14.96 9.69
C ASP A 376 -37.00 14.96 8.31
N ILE A 377 -37.70 15.42 7.27
CA ILE A 377 -37.15 15.54 5.91
C ILE A 377 -35.97 16.52 5.89
N LEU A 378 -36.11 17.67 6.54
CA LEU A 378 -35.03 18.67 6.63
C LEU A 378 -33.84 18.15 7.45
N ALA A 379 -34.10 17.41 8.52
CA ALA A 379 -33.05 16.76 9.31
C ALA A 379 -32.32 15.68 8.49
N PHE A 380 -33.05 14.88 7.72
CA PHE A 380 -32.48 13.91 6.78
C PHE A 380 -31.58 14.60 5.74
N ALA A 381 -32.05 15.70 5.12
CA ALA A 381 -31.25 16.45 4.15
C ALA A 381 -29.96 17.02 4.77
N ALA A 382 -30.01 17.54 5.99
CA ALA A 382 -28.82 18.05 6.69
C ALA A 382 -27.81 16.93 6.99
N ALA A 383 -28.28 15.76 7.42
CA ALA A 383 -27.43 14.59 7.64
C ALA A 383 -26.83 14.08 6.32
N ALA A 384 -27.63 13.99 5.25
CA ALA A 384 -27.19 13.58 3.92
C ALA A 384 -26.15 14.55 3.35
N GLN A 385 -26.33 15.87 3.52
CA GLN A 385 -25.36 16.88 3.11
C GLN A 385 -24.03 16.73 3.86
N THR A 386 -24.09 16.47 5.17
CA THR A 386 -22.87 16.26 5.98
C THR A 386 -22.09 15.02 5.49
N GLU A 387 -22.80 13.92 5.23
CA GLU A 387 -22.20 12.69 4.68
C GLU A 387 -21.62 12.93 3.27
N LEU A 388 -22.31 13.70 2.43
CA LEU A 388 -21.85 14.06 1.09
C LEU A 388 -20.55 14.87 1.15
N ASP A 389 -20.45 15.87 2.03
CA ASP A 389 -19.25 16.69 2.20
C ASP A 389 -18.04 15.84 2.66
N GLU A 390 -18.26 14.87 3.55
CA GLU A 390 -17.23 13.91 3.98
C GLU A 390 -16.74 13.04 2.83
N LEU A 391 -17.65 12.53 1.99
CA LEU A 391 -17.32 11.70 0.82
C LEU A 391 -16.66 12.50 -0.31
N SER A 392 -17.06 13.77 -0.53
CA SER A 392 -16.41 14.64 -1.51
C SER A 392 -14.97 14.98 -1.12
N ASN A 393 -14.70 15.14 0.17
CA ASN A 393 -13.32 15.31 0.66
C ASN A 393 -12.45 14.07 0.38
N TRP A 394 -13.05 12.87 0.44
CA TRP A 394 -12.36 11.63 0.11
C TRP A 394 -11.92 11.56 -1.38
N GLU A 395 -12.76 12.03 -2.32
CA GLU A 395 -12.38 12.11 -3.74
C GLU A 395 -11.23 13.10 -3.95
N ALA A 396 -11.30 14.27 -3.31
CA ALA A 396 -10.25 15.27 -3.36
C ALA A 396 -8.91 14.74 -2.81
N GLN A 397 -8.93 13.98 -1.72
CA GLN A 397 -7.75 13.33 -1.15
C GLN A 397 -7.17 12.28 -2.10
N THR A 398 -8.03 11.48 -2.74
CA THR A 398 -7.59 10.47 -3.71
C THR A 398 -6.90 11.13 -4.90
N ALA A 399 -7.51 12.17 -5.49
CA ALA A 399 -6.92 12.91 -6.59
C ALA A 399 -5.57 13.57 -6.22
N ALA A 400 -5.47 14.13 -5.01
CA ALA A 400 -4.22 14.71 -4.52
C ALA A 400 -3.09 13.66 -4.39
N LEU A 401 -3.41 12.45 -3.92
CA LEU A 401 -2.45 11.36 -3.82
C LEU A 401 -2.03 10.81 -5.20
N GLU A 402 -2.94 10.79 -6.18
CA GLU A 402 -2.61 10.41 -7.56
C GLU A 402 -1.65 11.41 -8.21
N GLU A 403 -1.84 12.71 -7.97
CA GLU A 403 -0.93 13.75 -8.43
C GLU A 403 0.44 13.66 -7.74
N GLU A 404 0.46 13.38 -6.43
CA GLU A 404 1.69 13.15 -5.66
C GLU A 404 2.44 11.92 -6.20
N GLU A 405 1.74 10.81 -6.48
CA GLU A 405 2.34 9.61 -7.07
C GLU A 405 3.03 9.96 -8.40
N GLU A 406 2.32 10.63 -9.31
CA GLU A 406 2.86 10.98 -10.62
C GLU A 406 4.07 11.93 -10.51
N GLN A 407 4.05 12.87 -9.56
CA GLN A 407 5.22 13.69 -9.27
C GLN A 407 6.40 12.85 -8.78
N LEU A 408 6.17 11.95 -7.83
CA LEU A 408 7.22 11.06 -7.31
C LEU A 408 7.79 10.13 -8.39
N LEU A 409 6.95 9.66 -9.32
CA LEU A 409 7.36 8.84 -10.48
C LEU A 409 8.27 9.61 -11.45
N ARG A 410 8.04 10.91 -11.65
CA ARG A 410 8.94 11.79 -12.42
C ARG A 410 10.25 12.04 -11.69
N GLU A 411 10.19 12.29 -10.38
CA GLU A 411 11.39 12.53 -9.56
C GLU A 411 12.31 11.30 -9.49
N ILE A 412 11.74 10.11 -9.25
CA ILE A 412 12.51 8.87 -9.25
C ILE A 412 13.02 8.53 -10.66
N GLY A 413 12.27 8.83 -11.72
CA GLY A 413 12.74 8.63 -13.10
C GLY A 413 13.92 9.51 -13.47
N ALA A 414 13.94 10.77 -13.02
CA ALA A 414 15.09 11.65 -13.21
C ALA A 414 16.35 11.13 -12.48
N LEU A 415 16.20 10.71 -11.22
CA LEU A 415 17.30 10.11 -10.45
C LEU A 415 17.73 8.75 -11.00
N GLY A 416 16.79 7.96 -11.49
CA GLY A 416 17.03 6.66 -12.12
C GLY A 416 17.83 6.81 -13.41
N ALA A 417 17.51 7.81 -14.24
CA ALA A 417 18.28 8.14 -15.43
C ALA A 417 19.72 8.59 -15.09
N GLU A 418 19.89 9.43 -14.07
CA GLU A 418 21.21 9.84 -13.56
C GLU A 418 22.03 8.62 -13.10
N LEU A 419 21.42 7.72 -12.31
CA LEU A 419 22.06 6.51 -11.82
C LEU A 419 22.43 5.54 -12.94
N SER A 420 21.54 5.38 -13.93
CA SER A 420 21.78 4.52 -15.08
C SER A 420 22.96 4.99 -15.93
N GLN A 421 23.04 6.29 -16.23
CA GLN A 421 24.18 6.86 -16.95
C GLN A 421 25.49 6.66 -16.19
N ALA A 422 25.47 6.85 -14.87
CA ALA A 422 26.64 6.61 -14.02
C ALA A 422 27.05 5.12 -14.00
N ARG A 423 26.08 4.20 -14.01
CA ARG A 423 26.29 2.75 -14.11
C ARG A 423 26.88 2.32 -15.44
N VAL A 424 26.37 2.84 -16.56
CA VAL A 424 26.94 2.59 -17.90
C VAL A 424 28.40 3.03 -17.94
N ALA A 425 28.69 4.25 -17.48
CA ALA A 425 30.06 4.77 -17.44
C ALA A 425 30.97 3.95 -16.49
N ALA A 426 30.45 3.49 -15.34
CA ALA A 426 31.18 2.61 -14.44
C ALA A 426 31.44 1.23 -15.06
N GLY A 427 30.45 0.67 -15.76
CA GLY A 427 30.53 -0.62 -16.43
C GLY A 427 31.57 -0.64 -17.54
N GLU A 428 31.63 0.42 -18.36
CA GLU A 428 32.65 0.58 -19.39
C GLU A 428 34.07 0.72 -18.82
N ARG A 429 34.22 1.36 -17.65
CA ARG A 429 35.51 1.44 -16.95
C ARG A 429 35.91 0.09 -16.37
N MET A 430 34.99 -0.57 -15.67
CA MET A 430 35.19 -1.90 -15.09
C MET A 430 35.59 -2.89 -16.18
N ALA A 431 34.87 -2.91 -17.29
CA ALA A 431 35.15 -3.81 -18.40
C ALA A 431 36.56 -3.67 -18.97
N ARG A 432 37.03 -2.45 -19.20
CA ARG A 432 38.40 -2.21 -19.68
C ARG A 432 39.47 -2.67 -18.69
N GLN A 433 39.24 -2.47 -17.39
CA GLN A 433 40.19 -2.88 -16.35
C GLN A 433 40.24 -4.41 -16.21
N VAL A 434 39.07 -5.06 -16.16
CA VAL A 434 38.96 -6.52 -16.09
C VAL A 434 39.58 -7.19 -17.32
N GLU A 435 39.36 -6.66 -18.53
CA GLU A 435 40.01 -7.18 -19.74
C GLU A 435 41.54 -7.06 -19.71
N ALA A 436 42.08 -5.99 -19.12
CA ALA A 436 43.52 -5.82 -18.94
C ALA A 436 44.09 -6.87 -17.98
N GLU A 437 43.41 -7.13 -16.85
CA GLU A 437 43.81 -8.17 -15.89
C GLU A 437 43.66 -9.59 -16.46
N LEU A 438 42.57 -9.88 -17.18
CA LEU A 438 42.36 -11.16 -17.87
C LEU A 438 43.48 -11.46 -18.88
N THR A 439 44.01 -10.43 -19.54
CA THR A 439 45.16 -10.58 -20.44
C THR A 439 46.40 -11.06 -19.70
N GLN A 440 46.65 -10.55 -18.49
CA GLN A 440 47.76 -10.99 -17.63
C GLN A 440 47.56 -12.43 -17.12
N LEU A 441 46.31 -12.85 -16.89
CA LEU A 441 45.93 -14.21 -16.46
C LEU A 441 45.86 -15.25 -17.60
N SER A 442 46.54 -14.98 -18.72
CA SER A 442 46.58 -15.85 -19.91
C SER A 442 45.20 -16.08 -20.56
N MET A 443 44.30 -15.09 -20.46
CA MET A 443 42.97 -15.06 -21.10
C MET A 443 42.85 -13.86 -22.06
N SER A 444 43.89 -13.59 -22.86
CA SER A 444 43.98 -12.43 -23.78
C SER A 444 42.90 -12.34 -24.86
N ARG A 445 42.18 -13.44 -25.10
CA ARG A 445 41.09 -13.55 -26.05
C ARG A 445 39.71 -13.33 -25.43
N ALA A 446 39.63 -13.28 -24.10
CA ALA A 446 38.40 -13.03 -23.41
C ALA A 446 37.97 -11.57 -23.56
N ARG A 447 36.66 -11.35 -23.56
CA ARG A 447 36.03 -10.03 -23.49
C ARG A 447 35.05 -10.01 -22.34
N PHE A 448 35.00 -8.90 -21.63
CA PHE A 448 34.08 -8.67 -20.52
C PHE A 448 33.23 -7.44 -20.84
N ALA A 449 31.93 -7.55 -20.61
CA ALA A 449 31.00 -6.45 -20.79
C ALA A 449 30.01 -6.40 -19.63
N VAL A 450 29.56 -5.19 -19.29
CA VAL A 450 28.50 -4.97 -18.31
C VAL A 450 27.27 -4.51 -19.08
N ALA A 451 26.24 -5.36 -19.11
CA ALA A 451 24.94 -5.00 -19.66
C ALA A 451 24.13 -4.24 -18.59
N VAL A 452 23.59 -3.09 -18.97
CA VAL A 452 22.71 -2.26 -18.14
C VAL A 452 21.44 -2.05 -18.96
N GLU A 453 20.38 -2.76 -18.59
CA GLU A 453 19.11 -2.77 -19.32
C GLU A 453 17.98 -2.23 -18.43
N MET A 454 16.98 -1.61 -19.05
CA MET A 454 15.77 -1.16 -18.37
C MET A 454 14.58 -1.97 -18.88
N GLU A 455 13.64 -2.28 -17.99
CA GLU A 455 12.39 -2.97 -18.33
C GLU A 455 11.26 -1.94 -18.42
N GLU A 456 10.44 -2.01 -19.46
CA GLU A 456 9.29 -1.10 -19.63
C GLU A 456 8.16 -1.46 -18.67
N SER A 457 7.50 -0.45 -18.08
CA SER A 457 6.34 -0.62 -17.20
C SER A 457 5.47 0.64 -17.24
N GLU A 458 4.17 0.48 -17.50
CA GLU A 458 3.22 1.60 -17.65
C GLU A 458 3.01 2.37 -16.34
N ASP A 459 3.10 1.68 -15.21
CA ASP A 459 3.07 2.22 -13.87
C ASP A 459 4.49 2.48 -13.33
N GLY A 460 5.49 2.56 -14.20
CA GLY A 460 6.89 2.70 -13.84
C GLY A 460 7.33 4.15 -13.57
N ALA A 461 8.61 4.30 -13.25
CA ALA A 461 9.28 5.58 -13.16
C ALA A 461 9.24 6.29 -14.52
N CYS A 462 8.92 7.59 -14.54
CA CYS A 462 8.83 8.38 -15.76
C CYS A 462 10.19 9.02 -16.05
N LEU A 463 10.90 8.49 -17.04
CA LEU A 463 12.21 8.99 -17.44
C LEU A 463 12.09 10.36 -18.14
N PRO A 464 13.16 11.18 -18.14
CA PRO A 464 13.16 12.49 -18.81
C PRO A 464 12.87 12.45 -20.32
N ASP A 465 13.06 11.29 -20.96
CA ASP A 465 12.77 11.05 -22.38
C ASP A 465 11.32 10.61 -22.65
N GLY A 466 10.49 10.52 -21.61
CA GLY A 466 9.08 10.14 -21.68
C GLY A 466 8.81 8.63 -21.60
N ARG A 467 9.84 7.77 -21.56
CA ARG A 467 9.66 6.33 -21.36
C ARG A 467 9.27 6.06 -19.90
N ARG A 468 8.48 5.01 -19.69
CA ARG A 468 8.15 4.51 -18.36
C ARG A 468 8.78 3.15 -18.12
N VAL A 469 9.52 3.04 -17.02
CA VAL A 469 10.35 1.86 -16.73
C VAL A 469 10.12 1.34 -15.32
N ALA A 470 10.22 0.02 -15.16
CA ALA A 470 10.14 -0.63 -13.87
C ALA A 470 11.27 -0.13 -12.97
N PHE A 471 11.00 -0.06 -11.67
CA PHE A 471 11.98 0.33 -10.68
C PHE A 471 11.81 -0.44 -9.38
N ASP A 472 12.91 -0.55 -8.64
CA ASP A 472 12.92 -1.06 -7.28
C ASP A 472 13.76 -0.15 -6.36
N SER A 473 14.07 -0.63 -5.15
CA SER A 473 14.91 0.09 -4.19
C SER A 473 16.36 0.29 -4.66
N ARG A 474 16.81 -0.44 -5.69
CA ARG A 474 18.14 -0.40 -6.29
C ARG A 474 18.17 0.43 -7.56
N GLY A 475 17.03 0.66 -8.21
CA GLY A 475 16.85 1.65 -9.28
C GLY A 475 16.07 1.10 -10.47
N VAL A 476 16.32 1.68 -11.65
CA VAL A 476 15.62 1.35 -12.91
C VAL A 476 16.37 0.32 -13.76
N ASP A 477 17.62 0.01 -13.39
CA ASP A 477 18.48 -0.85 -14.19
C ASP A 477 18.53 -2.27 -13.67
N ARG A 478 18.51 -3.20 -14.61
CA ARG A 478 18.97 -4.55 -14.47
C ARG A 478 20.40 -4.65 -14.98
N VAL A 479 21.33 -4.92 -14.07
CA VAL A 479 22.77 -5.07 -14.37
C VAL A 479 23.10 -6.55 -14.51
N GLU A 480 23.81 -6.91 -15.58
CA GLU A 480 24.32 -8.26 -15.79
C GLU A 480 25.73 -8.26 -16.37
N PHE A 481 26.63 -9.05 -15.79
CA PHE A 481 27.99 -9.24 -16.29
C PHE A 481 28.03 -10.32 -17.35
N LEU A 482 28.58 -9.97 -18.51
CA LEU A 482 28.69 -10.80 -19.70
C LEU A 482 30.15 -11.10 -20.02
N ILE A 483 30.42 -12.31 -20.48
CA ILE A 483 31.74 -12.74 -20.91
C ILE A 483 31.68 -13.41 -22.28
N SER A 484 32.70 -13.19 -23.10
CA SER A 484 32.99 -13.99 -24.29
C SER A 484 34.39 -14.58 -24.16
N ALA A 485 34.52 -15.91 -24.22
CA ALA A 485 35.81 -16.60 -24.06
C ALA A 485 36.65 -16.58 -25.37
N ASN A 486 35.98 -16.49 -26.52
CA ASN A 486 36.59 -16.54 -27.84
C ASN A 486 36.27 -15.29 -28.67
N PRO A 487 37.24 -14.74 -29.43
CA PRO A 487 36.99 -13.58 -30.28
C PRO A 487 36.00 -13.96 -31.39
N GLY A 488 34.91 -13.21 -31.50
CA GLY A 488 33.85 -13.44 -32.50
C GLY A 488 32.60 -14.16 -31.98
N GLU A 489 32.61 -14.69 -30.76
CA GLU A 489 31.39 -15.17 -30.10
C GLU A 489 30.67 -14.02 -29.35
N PRO A 490 29.33 -13.98 -29.37
CA PRO A 490 28.57 -12.99 -28.61
C PRO A 490 28.80 -13.18 -27.11
N ALA A 491 28.93 -12.08 -26.37
CA ALA A 491 29.02 -12.11 -24.92
C ALA A 491 27.76 -12.74 -24.33
N LYS A 492 27.93 -13.67 -23.39
CA LYS A 492 26.84 -14.40 -22.75
C LYS A 492 26.92 -14.19 -21.24
N PRO A 493 25.81 -14.38 -20.50
CA PRO A 493 25.80 -14.35 -19.04
C PRO A 493 26.90 -15.22 -18.46
N MET A 494 27.65 -14.68 -17.50
CA MET A 494 28.77 -15.39 -16.86
C MET A 494 28.37 -16.79 -16.34
N ALA A 495 27.15 -16.93 -15.82
CA ALA A 495 26.59 -18.20 -15.35
C ALA A 495 26.50 -19.31 -16.42
N ARG A 496 26.56 -18.96 -17.71
CA ARG A 496 26.38 -19.92 -18.83
C ARG A 496 27.66 -20.25 -19.58
N VAL A 497 28.77 -19.55 -19.33
CA VAL A 497 29.98 -19.64 -20.17
C VAL A 497 31.11 -20.40 -19.49
N ALA A 498 31.15 -20.42 -18.16
CA ALA A 498 32.42 -20.58 -17.49
C ALA A 498 32.76 -22.05 -17.16
N SER A 499 33.86 -22.54 -17.72
CA SER A 499 34.60 -23.70 -17.19
C SER A 499 35.19 -23.34 -15.81
N GLY A 500 35.30 -24.30 -14.88
CA GLY A 500 35.73 -24.03 -13.50
C GLY A 500 37.06 -23.27 -13.39
N GLY A 501 38.02 -23.52 -14.30
CA GLY A 501 39.32 -22.83 -14.32
C GLY A 501 39.33 -21.46 -15.00
N GLU A 502 38.32 -21.13 -15.81
CA GLU A 502 38.14 -19.80 -16.41
C GLU A 502 37.38 -18.88 -15.46
N THR A 503 36.39 -19.43 -14.76
CA THR A 503 35.65 -18.74 -13.70
C THR A 503 36.57 -18.24 -12.59
N ALA A 504 37.49 -19.09 -12.12
CA ALA A 504 38.42 -18.74 -11.04
C ALA A 504 39.38 -17.60 -11.44
N ARG A 505 39.82 -17.56 -12.71
CA ARG A 505 40.70 -16.49 -13.21
C ARG A 505 39.94 -15.20 -13.43
N LEU A 506 38.70 -15.27 -13.93
CA LEU A 506 37.84 -14.11 -14.04
C LEU A 506 37.49 -13.50 -12.67
N MET A 507 37.20 -14.34 -11.69
CA MET A 507 36.99 -13.93 -10.31
C MET A 507 38.22 -13.24 -9.71
N MET A 508 39.42 -13.72 -10.02
CA MET A 508 40.66 -13.09 -9.56
C MET A 508 40.91 -11.72 -10.22
N ALA A 509 40.36 -11.50 -11.42
CA ALA A 509 40.52 -10.25 -12.17
C ALA A 509 39.49 -9.16 -11.77
N LEU A 510 38.37 -9.55 -11.17
CA LEU A 510 37.29 -8.68 -10.67
C LEU A 510 37.52 -8.30 -9.22
#